data_AF-A0A6J4FH17-F1
#
_entry.id   AF-A0A6J4FH17-F1
#
_cell.length_a   1.000
_cell.length_b   1.000
_cell.length_c   1.000
_cell.angle_alpha   90.00
_cell.angle_beta   90.00
_cell.angle_gamma   90.00
#
_symmetry.space_group_name_H-M   'P 1'
#
loop_
_entity.id
_entity.type
_entity.pdbx_description
1 polymer ?
#
loop_
_entity_poly.entity_id
_entity_poly.type
_entity_poly.pdbx_seq_one_letter_code
_entity_poly.pdbx_strand_id
1 'polypeptide(L)' 'MPRYSVIITRDVTESTIVQVETETPEQAETAAFEKLHESADTEWELDEGSWNKADAYVTGVDELP' A
#
# COMPACT_ATOMS: atom_id res chain seq x y z
N MET A 1 -13.57 -13.20 -6.63
CA MET A 1 -13.03 -12.64 -5.38
C MET A 1 -13.34 -11.16 -5.40
N PRO A 2 -13.78 -10.55 -4.29
CA PRO A 2 -13.98 -9.10 -4.22
C PRO A 2 -12.67 -8.37 -4.54
N ARG A 3 -12.81 -7.18 -5.12
CA ARG A 3 -11.68 -6.32 -5.43
C ARG A 3 -11.58 -5.26 -4.36
N TYR A 4 -10.39 -5.02 -3.86
CA TYR A 4 -10.13 -4.03 -2.82
C TYR A 4 -9.17 -2.96 -3.33
N SER A 5 -9.38 -1.74 -2.85
CA SER A 5 -8.48 -0.60 -2.99
C SER A 5 -7.81 -0.35 -1.64
N VAL A 6 -6.50 -0.54 -1.58
CA VAL A 6 -5.71 -0.38 -0.36
C VAL A 6 -4.85 0.86 -0.47
N ILE A 7 -4.98 1.76 0.50
CA ILE A 7 -4.18 2.98 0.59
C ILE A 7 -3.00 2.71 1.50
N ILE A 8 -1.80 2.82 0.96
CA ILE A 8 -0.54 2.64 1.69
C ILE A 8 0.14 4.01 1.81
N THR A 9 0.44 4.41 3.04
CA THR A 9 1.06 5.71 3.38
C THR A 9 2.45 5.47 3.93
N ARG A 10 3.45 6.17 3.39
CA ARG A 10 4.86 6.09 3.82
C ARG A 10 5.27 7.29 4.67
N ASP A 11 4.76 8.46 4.32
CA ASP A 11 4.94 9.69 5.09
C ASP A 11 3.62 10.48 5.12
N VAL A 12 3.50 11.47 6.00
CA VAL A 12 2.31 12.32 6.17
C VAL A 12 1.82 12.91 4.84
N THR A 13 2.73 13.10 3.88
CA THR A 13 2.42 13.70 2.57
C THR A 13 2.43 12.71 1.40
N GLU A 14 2.81 11.44 1.62
CA GLU A 14 3.04 10.46 0.55
C GLU A 14 2.21 9.19 0.76
N SER A 15 1.26 8.98 -0.15
CA SER A 15 0.40 7.79 -0.18
C SER A 15 0.20 7.27 -1.60
N THR A 16 0.03 5.96 -1.74
CA THR A 16 -0.34 5.31 -2.99
C THR A 16 -1.59 4.44 -2.80
N ILE A 17 -2.23 4.11 -3.91
CA ILE A 17 -3.39 3.21 -3.95
C ILE A 17 -3.02 1.95 -4.73
N VAL A 18 -3.12 0.81 -4.06
CA VAL A 18 -2.89 -0.51 -4.65
C VAL A 18 -4.20 -1.26 -4.72
N GLN A 19 -4.56 -1.71 -5.92
CA GLN A 19 -5.77 -2.51 -6.10
C GLN A 19 -5.42 -3.99 -6.18
N VAL A 20 -6.12 -4.82 -5.40
CA VAL A 20 -5.90 -6.27 -5.28
C VAL A 20 -7.23 -7.01 -5.30
N GLU A 21 -7.19 -8.28 -5.65
CA GLU A 21 -8.35 -9.18 -5.61
C GLU A 21 -8.08 -10.26 -4.57
N THR A 22 -8.86 -10.28 -3.49
CA THR A 22 -8.67 -11.21 -2.36
C THR A 22 -10.03 -11.65 -1.81
N GLU A 23 -10.06 -12.64 -0.93
CA GLU A 23 -11.32 -13.10 -0.33
C GLU A 23 -11.75 -12.22 0.84
N THR A 24 -10.78 -11.66 1.57
CA THR A 24 -11.03 -10.83 2.76
C THR A 24 -10.23 -9.52 2.70
N PRO A 25 -10.67 -8.46 3.42
CA PRO A 25 -9.93 -7.21 3.52
C PRO A 25 -8.56 -7.40 4.21
N GLU A 26 -8.42 -8.30 5.18
CA GLU A 26 -7.14 -8.57 5.83
C GLU A 26 -6.11 -9.18 4.85
N GLN A 27 -6.57 -10.02 3.93
CA GLN A 27 -5.73 -10.52 2.85
C GLN A 27 -5.38 -9.41 1.86
N ALA A 28 -6.26 -8.43 1.66
CA ALA A 28 -6.03 -7.31 0.75
C ALA A 28 -4.83 -6.46 1.20
N GLU A 29 -4.68 -6.22 2.50
CA GLU A 29 -3.54 -5.49 3.07
C GLU A 29 -2.21 -6.18 2.74
N THR A 30 -2.13 -7.49 3.00
CA THR A 30 -0.92 -8.28 2.74
C THR A 30 -0.60 -8.31 1.25
N ALA A 31 -1.60 -8.62 0.42
CA ALA A 31 -1.46 -8.67 -1.03
C ALA A 31 -1.08 -7.31 -1.63
N ALA A 32 -1.56 -6.20 -1.04
CA ALA A 32 -1.23 -4.86 -1.48
C ALA A 32 0.24 -4.51 -1.19
N PHE A 33 0.78 -4.90 -0.04
CA PHE A 33 2.22 -4.74 0.25
C PHE A 33 3.09 -5.60 -0.64
N GLU A 34 2.72 -6.86 -0.87
CA GLU A 34 3.44 -7.77 -1.78
C GLU A 34 3.47 -7.17 -3.20
N LYS A 35 2.30 -6.75 -3.70
CA LYS A 35 2.19 -6.11 -5.02
C LYS A 35 2.95 -4.79 -5.12
N LEU A 36 2.99 -4.01 -4.04
CA LEU A 36 3.78 -2.77 -3.99
C LEU A 36 5.29 -3.08 -4.09
N HIS A 37 5.75 -4.13 -3.42
CA HIS A 37 7.15 -4.57 -3.43
C HIS A 37 7.56 -5.23 -4.76
N GLU A 38 6.65 -5.95 -5.42
CA GLU A 38 6.90 -6.58 -6.73
C GLU A 38 6.77 -5.61 -7.92
N SER A 39 6.17 -4.44 -7.70
CA SER A 39 5.98 -3.43 -8.75
C SER A 39 7.31 -2.75 -9.08
N ALA A 40 7.95 -3.19 -10.17
CA ALA A 40 9.21 -2.63 -10.68
C ALA A 40 9.12 -1.15 -11.12
N ASP A 41 7.91 -0.63 -11.30
CA ASP A 41 7.64 0.79 -11.60
C ASP A 41 7.50 1.66 -10.34
N THR A 42 7.53 1.06 -9.14
CA THR A 42 7.39 1.79 -7.89
C THR A 42 8.74 1.94 -7.21
N GLU A 43 9.60 2.80 -7.77
CA GLU A 43 10.84 3.23 -7.11
C GLU A 43 10.51 4.21 -5.96
N TRP A 44 10.33 3.67 -4.75
CA TRP A 44 10.35 4.48 -3.55
C TRP A 44 11.81 4.75 -3.16
N GLU A 45 12.42 5.81 -3.69
CA GLU A 45 13.71 6.25 -3.15
C GLU A 45 13.50 6.66 -1.67
N LEU A 46 14.23 6.01 -0.77
CA LEU A 46 14.35 6.41 0.63
C LEU A 46 15.22 7.66 0.67
N ASP A 47 14.60 8.83 0.81
CA ASP A 47 15.35 10.03 1.20
C ASP A 47 15.91 9.80 2.62
N GLU A 48 17.23 9.62 2.73
CA GLU A 48 17.90 9.30 4.00
C GLU A 48 17.70 10.38 5.09
N GLY A 49 17.16 11.55 4.72
CA GLY A 49 16.89 12.72 5.55
C GLY A 49 15.49 12.81 6.17
N SER A 50 14.53 11.93 5.84
CA SER A 50 13.20 12.00 6.46
C SER A 50 13.27 11.69 7.96
N TRP A 51 12.84 12.64 8.79
CA TRP A 51 12.78 12.52 10.24
C TRP A 51 11.74 11.48 10.69
N ASN A 52 10.81 11.13 9.81
CA ASN A 52 9.75 10.16 10.05
C ASN A 52 10.04 8.85 9.32
N LYS A 53 11.13 8.17 9.72
CA LYS A 53 11.53 6.83 9.23
C LYS A 53 10.58 5.72 9.70
N ALA A 54 9.27 5.95 9.61
CA ALA A 54 8.29 4.92 9.86
C ALA A 54 8.17 4.02 8.62
N ASP A 55 7.98 2.72 8.84
CA ASP A 55 7.60 1.81 7.77
C ASP A 55 6.27 2.25 7.16
N ALA A 56 6.09 1.99 5.86
CA ALA A 56 4.82 2.26 5.21
C ALA A 56 3.70 1.45 5.88
N TYR A 57 2.55 2.08 6.08
CA TYR A 57 1.40 1.49 6.78
C TYR A 57 0.11 1.69 5.99
N VAL A 58 -0.84 0.78 6.16
CA VAL A 58 -2.15 0.89 5.52
C VAL A 58 -2.98 1.93 6.27
N THR A 59 -3.55 2.88 5.53
CA THR A 59 -4.45 3.90 6.06
C THR A 59 -5.90 3.73 5.62
N GLY A 60 -6.16 2.88 4.63
CA GLY A 60 -7.51 2.59 4.16
C GLY A 60 -7.59 1.30 3.36
N VAL A 61 -8.71 0.61 3.49
CA VAL A 61 -9.08 -0.57 2.69
C VAL A 61 -10.55 -0.40 2.31
N ASP A 62 -10.82 -0.22 1.04
CA ASP A 62 -12.17 -0.06 0.49
C ASP A 62 -12.48 -1.22 -0.46
N GLU A 63 -13.61 -1.90 -0.25
CA GLU A 63 -14.13 -2.86 -1.22
C GLU A 63 -14.71 -2.11 -2.43
N LEU A 64 -14.26 -2.49 -3.63
CA LEU A 64 -14.72 -1.92 -4.89
C LEU A 64 -15.93 -2.71 -5.42
N PRO A 65 -16.92 -2.02 -6.00
CA PRO A 65 -18.12 -2.64 -6.57
C PRO A 65 -17.85 -3.45 -7.85
#